data_AF-A0A383WGK4-F1
#
_entry.id   AF-A0A383WGK4-F1
#
_cell.length_a   1.000
_cell.length_b   1.000
_cell.length_c   1.000
_cell.angle_alpha   90.00
_cell.angle_beta   90.00
_cell.angle_gamma   90.00
#
_symmetry.space_group_name_H-M   'P 1'
#
loop_
_entity.id
_entity.type
_entity.pdbx_description
1 polymer ?
#
loop_
_entity_poly.entity_id
_entity_poly.type
_entity_poly.pdbx_seq_one_letter_code
_entity_poly.pdbx_strand_id
1 'polypeptide(L)'
;MSDVPDNAPAHCPGTQSEDAGKASACAGCPNQSVCASAPKGPDPDLQAIAERMASVKNKLLVLSGKGGVGKSTFAAQLAFALAAQGKEVGLLDIDICGPSAPKLTGLEGEEVHQSGSG
;
A
#
# COMPACT_ATOMS: atom_id res chain seq x y z
N MET A 1 19.30 -0.02 2.99
CA MET A 1 19.14 -1.41 2.52
C MET A 1 19.88 -1.51 1.20
N SER A 2 20.78 -2.47 1.04
CA SER A 2 21.47 -2.69 -0.24
C SER A 2 20.43 -3.08 -1.30
N ASP A 3 20.47 -2.47 -2.48
CA ASP A 3 19.59 -2.83 -3.60
C ASP A 3 20.12 -4.05 -4.39
N VAL A 4 21.23 -4.63 -3.92
CA VAL A 4 21.77 -5.92 -4.36
C VAL A 4 21.25 -7.02 -3.43
N PRO A 5 20.44 -7.97 -3.91
CA PRO A 5 19.98 -9.11 -3.12
C PRO A 5 21.12 -10.03 -2.66
N ASP A 6 20.94 -10.73 -1.54
CA ASP A 6 21.96 -11.64 -0.99
C ASP A 6 22.35 -12.79 -1.94
N ASN A 7 21.43 -13.20 -2.81
CA ASN A 7 21.63 -14.27 -3.80
C ASN A 7 21.92 -13.72 -5.22
N ALA A 8 22.42 -12.49 -5.33
CA ALA A 8 22.71 -11.90 -6.62
C ALA A 8 23.98 -12.50 -7.27
N PRO A 9 24.07 -12.50 -8.62
CA PRO A 9 25.31 -12.83 -9.32
C PRO A 9 26.48 -11.95 -8.86
N ALA A 10 27.70 -12.48 -8.97
CA ALA A 10 28.91 -11.69 -8.76
C ALA A 10 28.89 -10.46 -9.67
N HIS A 11 29.21 -9.28 -9.11
CA HIS A 11 29.17 -7.98 -9.80
C HIS A 11 27.77 -7.53 -10.25
N CYS A 12 26.72 -7.95 -9.56
CA CYS A 12 25.38 -7.38 -9.77
C CYS A 12 25.41 -5.85 -9.65
N PRO A 13 24.89 -5.11 -10.65
CA PRO A 13 24.87 -3.65 -10.60
C PRO A 13 23.87 -3.08 -9.58
N GLY A 14 23.05 -3.94 -8.95
CA GLY A 14 21.95 -3.54 -8.09
C GLY A 14 20.63 -3.42 -8.86
N THR A 15 19.52 -3.64 -8.15
CA THR A 15 18.17 -3.62 -8.75
C THR A 15 17.70 -2.21 -9.11
N GLN A 16 18.31 -1.18 -8.52
CA GLN A 16 17.99 0.23 -8.77
C GLN A 16 18.92 0.89 -9.81
N SER A 17 19.95 0.18 -10.28
CA SER A 17 20.83 0.69 -11.33
C SER A 17 20.11 0.77 -12.68
N GLU A 18 20.49 1.77 -13.48
CA GLU A 18 20.09 1.89 -14.89
C GLU A 18 20.56 0.70 -15.74
N ASP A 19 21.62 0.01 -15.29
CA ASP A 19 22.19 -1.16 -15.94
C ASP A 19 21.55 -2.49 -15.46
N ALA A 20 20.61 -2.43 -14.52
CA ALA A 20 19.91 -3.61 -14.01
C ALA A 20 19.19 -4.34 -15.17
N GLY A 21 19.46 -5.64 -15.33
CA GLY A 21 18.90 -6.44 -16.42
C GLY A 21 19.58 -6.23 -17.79
N LYS A 22 20.47 -5.24 -17.91
CA LYS A 22 21.19 -4.88 -19.16
C LYS A 22 22.68 -5.23 -19.09
N ALA A 23 23.30 -5.18 -17.91
CA ALA A 23 24.71 -5.51 -17.71
C ALA A 23 25.02 -6.98 -18.04
N SER A 24 26.28 -7.25 -18.40
CA SER A 24 26.75 -8.63 -18.64
C SER A 24 26.58 -9.54 -17.42
N ALA A 25 26.74 -9.00 -16.21
CA ALA A 25 26.50 -9.71 -14.96
C ALA A 25 25.02 -10.13 -14.76
N CYS A 26 24.10 -9.54 -15.52
CA CYS A 26 22.68 -9.92 -15.50
C CYS A 26 22.33 -11.04 -16.48
N ALA A 27 23.22 -11.41 -17.40
CA ALA A 27 22.95 -12.45 -18.40
C ALA A 27 22.72 -13.80 -17.71
N GLY A 28 21.56 -14.40 -17.96
CA GLY A 28 21.16 -15.68 -17.35
C GLY A 28 20.60 -15.55 -15.93
N CYS A 29 20.46 -14.33 -15.39
CA CYS A 29 19.75 -14.10 -14.14
C CYS A 29 18.24 -14.36 -14.33
N PRO A 30 17.57 -15.15 -13.46
CA PRO A 30 16.13 -15.39 -13.55
C PRO A 30 15.28 -14.11 -13.57
N ASN A 31 15.78 -13.03 -12.97
CA ASN A 31 15.08 -11.74 -12.87
C ASN A 31 15.56 -10.72 -13.92
N GLN A 32 16.31 -11.12 -14.95
CA GLN A 32 16.92 -10.19 -15.91
C GLN A 32 15.87 -9.29 -16.58
N SER A 33 14.79 -9.85 -17.13
CA SER A 33 13.73 -9.10 -17.81
C SER A 33 13.01 -8.14 -16.86
N VAL A 34 12.68 -8.62 -15.66
CA VAL A 34 12.04 -7.81 -14.62
C VAL A 34 12.94 -6.64 -14.22
N CYS A 35 14.24 -6.88 -14.02
CA CYS A 35 15.18 -5.83 -13.68
C CYS A 35 15.34 -4.82 -14.83
N ALA A 36 15.28 -5.26 -16.08
CA ALA A 36 15.39 -4.38 -17.24
C ALA A 36 14.17 -3.46 -17.43
N SER A 37 12.97 -3.92 -17.09
CA SER A 37 11.72 -3.17 -17.27
C SER A 37 11.20 -2.49 -15.99
N ALA A 38 11.69 -2.88 -14.82
CA ALA A 38 11.22 -2.33 -13.56
C ALA A 38 11.57 -0.83 -13.46
N PRO A 39 10.63 0.02 -12.98
CA PRO A 39 10.92 1.41 -12.68
C PRO A 39 12.13 1.53 -11.76
N LYS A 40 12.99 2.51 -12.04
CA LYS A 40 14.17 2.82 -11.22
C LYS A 40 13.91 4.05 -10.38
N GLY A 41 14.52 4.07 -9.20
CA GLY A 41 14.40 5.18 -8.28
C GLY A 41 13.13 5.13 -7.43
N PRO A 42 12.85 6.21 -6.68
CA PRO A 42 11.68 6.27 -5.81
C PRO A 42 10.40 6.26 -6.65
N ASP A 43 9.37 5.59 -6.12
CA ASP A 43 8.04 5.63 -6.71
C ASP A 43 7.56 7.10 -6.78
N PRO A 44 7.21 7.61 -7.98
CA PRO A 44 6.83 9.01 -8.16
C PRO A 44 5.59 9.40 -7.35
N ASP A 45 4.74 8.44 -6.99
CA ASP A 45 3.52 8.69 -6.23
C ASP A 45 3.79 8.92 -4.73
N LEU A 46 5.00 8.58 -4.22
CA LEU A 46 5.34 8.75 -2.81
C LEU A 46 5.20 10.19 -2.34
N GLN A 47 5.59 11.15 -3.17
CA GLN A 47 5.48 12.57 -2.83
C GLN A 47 4.01 12.99 -2.72
N ALA A 48 3.19 12.63 -3.71
CA ALA A 48 1.77 12.96 -3.71
C ALA A 48 1.03 12.29 -2.54
N ILE A 49 1.38 11.04 -2.20
CA ILE A 49 0.84 10.33 -1.03
C ILE A 49 1.23 11.06 0.25
N ALA A 50 2.50 11.45 0.40
CA ALA A 50 2.98 12.16 1.58
C ALA A 50 2.25 13.49 1.77
N GLU A 51 2.06 14.26 0.70
CA GLU A 51 1.32 15.52 0.71
C GLU A 51 -0.16 15.33 1.09
N ARG A 52 -0.85 14.36 0.48
CA ARG A 52 -2.26 14.05 0.81
C ARG A 52 -2.45 13.54 2.24
N MET A 53 -1.47 12.83 2.77
CA MET A 53 -1.51 12.27 4.13
C MET A 53 -0.95 13.22 5.21
N ALA A 54 -0.48 14.40 4.83
CA ALA A 54 0.13 15.37 5.74
C ALA A 54 -0.86 15.89 6.79
N SER A 55 -2.13 16.10 6.41
CA SER A 55 -3.19 16.59 7.30
C SER A 55 -3.71 15.52 8.27
N VAL A 56 -3.54 14.23 7.94
CA VAL A 56 -4.03 13.11 8.75
C VAL A 56 -3.15 12.94 9.99
N LYS A 57 -3.65 13.35 11.16
CA LYS A 57 -2.86 13.37 12.41
C LYS A 57 -2.44 11.97 12.90
N ASN A 58 -3.32 10.99 12.78
CA ASN A 58 -3.10 9.63 13.27
C ASN A 58 -3.43 8.62 12.17
N LYS A 59 -2.53 7.68 11.90
CA LYS A 59 -2.72 6.58 10.96
C LYS A 59 -2.68 5.26 11.73
N LEU A 60 -3.80 4.54 11.77
CA LEU A 60 -3.93 3.29 12.53
C LEU A 60 -4.03 2.11 11.57
N LEU A 61 -3.07 1.20 11.64
CA LEU A 61 -3.08 -0.03 10.84
C LEU A 61 -3.70 -1.18 11.64
N VAL A 62 -4.82 -1.71 11.15
CA VAL A 62 -5.48 -2.90 11.74
C VAL A 62 -5.09 -4.13 10.92
N LEU A 63 -4.33 -5.04 11.53
CA LEU A 63 -3.79 -6.22 10.86
C LEU A 63 -4.30 -7.52 11.51
N SER A 64 -4.38 -8.60 10.72
CA SER A 64 -4.73 -9.94 11.21
C SER A 64 -3.90 -11.01 10.52
N GLY A 65 -3.41 -12.00 11.28
CA GLY A 65 -2.63 -13.11 10.74
C GLY A 65 -3.45 -14.22 10.07
N LYS A 66 -4.79 -14.18 10.14
CA LYS A 66 -5.70 -15.18 9.57
C LYS A 66 -7.00 -14.50 9.09
N GLY A 67 -7.63 -15.07 8.08
CA GLY A 67 -8.96 -14.66 7.62
C GLY A 67 -10.05 -14.98 8.64
N GLY A 68 -11.15 -14.22 8.62
CA GLY A 68 -12.34 -14.49 9.45
C GLY A 68 -12.26 -14.10 10.92
N VAL A 69 -11.17 -13.47 11.38
CA VAL A 69 -11.03 -13.04 12.79
C VAL A 69 -11.80 -11.77 13.15
N GLY A 70 -12.53 -11.18 12.19
CA GLY A 70 -13.30 -9.95 12.40
C GLY A 70 -12.52 -8.65 12.27
N LYS A 71 -11.35 -8.65 11.60
CA LYS A 71 -10.51 -7.46 11.36
C LYS A 71 -11.32 -6.27 10.81
N SER A 72 -12.08 -6.48 9.74
CA SER A 72 -12.84 -5.40 9.08
C SER A 72 -13.99 -4.89 9.97
N THR A 73 -14.66 -5.79 10.69
CA THR A 73 -15.67 -5.42 11.70
C THR A 73 -15.06 -4.55 12.79
N PHE A 74 -13.91 -4.94 13.34
CA PHE A 74 -13.22 -4.16 14.36
C PHE A 74 -12.80 -2.78 13.84
N ALA A 75 -12.23 -2.70 12.64
CA ALA A 75 -11.82 -1.44 12.03
C ALA A 75 -13.02 -0.48 11.82
N ALA A 76 -14.15 -1.00 11.34
CA ALA A 76 -15.37 -0.21 11.16
C ALA A 76 -15.93 0.30 12.51
N GLN A 77 -16.02 -0.56 13.53
CA GLN A 77 -16.52 -0.17 14.85
C GLN A 77 -15.59 0.82 15.56
N LEU A 78 -14.28 0.68 15.40
CA LEU A 78 -13.32 1.66 15.90
C LEU A 78 -13.52 3.02 15.23
N ALA A 79 -13.74 3.04 13.90
CA ALA A 79 -14.01 4.27 13.17
C ALA A 79 -15.30 4.95 13.68
N PHE A 80 -16.40 4.19 13.82
CA PHE A 80 -17.65 4.71 14.38
C PHE A 80 -17.50 5.23 15.81
N ALA A 81 -16.76 4.52 16.67
CA ALA A 81 -16.52 4.95 18.05
C ALA A 81 -15.72 6.26 18.12
N LEU A 82 -14.70 6.42 17.27
CA LEU A 82 -13.92 7.65 17.19
C LEU A 82 -14.75 8.81 16.61
N ALA A 83 -15.57 8.55 15.59
CA ALA A 83 -16.49 9.54 15.02
C ALA A 83 -17.54 9.98 16.05
N ALA A 84 -18.09 9.06 16.84
CA ALA A 84 -19.02 9.36 17.93
C ALA A 84 -18.41 10.23 19.05
N GLN A 85 -17.07 10.27 19.14
CA GLN A 85 -16.35 11.19 20.02
C GLN A 85 -16.08 12.56 19.37
N GLY A 86 -16.67 12.85 18.20
CA GLY A 86 -16.50 14.11 17.48
C GLY A 86 -15.18 14.23 16.72
N LYS A 87 -14.49 13.11 16.43
CA LYS A 87 -13.28 13.12 15.61
C LYS A 87 -13.62 12.99 14.14
N GLU A 88 -12.83 13.65 13.28
CA GLU A 88 -12.83 13.39 11.84
C GLU A 88 -12.08 12.09 11.56
N VAL A 89 -12.74 11.13 10.88
CA VAL A 89 -12.24 9.78 10.70
C VAL A 89 -12.45 9.33 9.26
N GLY A 90 -11.38 8.86 8.62
CA GLY A 90 -11.43 8.11 7.37
C GLY A 90 -11.23 6.61 7.63
N LEU A 91 -11.97 5.77 6.93
CA LEU A 91 -11.79 4.32 6.92
C LEU A 91 -11.33 3.89 5.52
N LEU A 92 -10.09 3.40 5.43
CA LEU A 92 -9.54 2.84 4.19
C LEU A 92 -9.54 1.32 4.28
N ASP A 93 -10.18 0.67 3.30
CA ASP A 93 -10.15 -0.78 3.17
C ASP A 93 -9.15 -1.20 2.09
N ILE A 94 -8.19 -2.03 2.48
CA ILE A 94 -7.19 -2.65 1.60
C ILE A 94 -7.35 -4.17 1.55
N ASP A 95 -8.41 -4.72 2.16
CA ASP A 95 -8.67 -6.15 2.18
C ASP A 95 -9.44 -6.58 0.92
N ILE A 96 -8.77 -7.36 0.08
CA ILE A 96 -9.33 -7.86 -1.19
C ILE A 96 -10.22 -9.09 -0.95
N CYS A 97 -10.03 -9.83 0.15
CA CYS A 97 -10.64 -11.15 0.36
C CYS A 97 -11.73 -11.19 1.45
N GLY A 98 -11.80 -10.16 2.30
CA GLY A 98 -12.81 -10.02 3.34
C GLY A 98 -14.11 -9.34 2.87
N PRO A 99 -15.15 -9.27 3.72
CA PRO A 99 -16.28 -8.38 3.47
C PRO A 99 -15.78 -6.94 3.42
N SER A 100 -16.12 -6.24 2.34
CA SER A 100 -15.63 -4.89 2.07
C SER A 100 -16.21 -3.87 3.05
N ALA A 101 -15.47 -2.80 3.33
CA ALA A 101 -15.95 -1.70 4.16
C ALA A 101 -17.33 -1.16 3.72
N PRO A 102 -17.62 -0.96 2.40
CA PRO A 102 -18.95 -0.56 1.95
C PRO A 102 -20.08 -1.47 2.46
N LYS A 103 -19.86 -2.79 2.50
CA LYS A 103 -20.83 -3.73 3.04
C LYS A 103 -21.09 -3.54 4.53
N LEU A 104 -20.03 -3.31 5.31
CA LEU A 104 -20.13 -3.11 6.75
C LEU A 104 -20.77 -1.76 7.12
N THR A 105 -20.63 -0.77 6.25
CA THR A 105 -21.21 0.57 6.44
C THR A 105 -22.57 0.74 5.78
N GLY A 106 -23.09 -0.26 5.08
CA GLY A 106 -24.37 -0.18 4.35
C GLY A 106 -24.33 0.75 3.14
N LEU A 107 -23.17 0.89 2.50
CA LEU A 107 -22.90 1.75 1.35
C LEU A 107 -22.60 0.93 0.07
N GLU A 108 -23.09 -0.32 -0.01
CA GLU A 108 -22.95 -1.11 -1.23
C GLU A 108 -23.73 -0.45 -2.38
N GLY A 109 -23.04 -0.21 -3.50
CA GLY A 109 -23.64 0.43 -4.69
C GLY A 109 -23.69 1.96 -4.63
N GLU A 110 -23.22 2.58 -3.55
CA GLU A 110 -23.07 4.03 -3.47
C GLU A 110 -21.80 4.48 -4.21
N GLU A 111 -21.87 5.65 -4.86
CA GLU A 111 -20.71 6.29 -5.48
C GLU A 111 -19.99 7.21 -4.49
N VAL A 112 -18.89 7.84 -4.94
CA VAL A 112 -18.15 8.79 -4.11
C VAL A 112 -19.02 10.00 -3.82
N HIS A 113 -19.49 10.13 -2.58
CA HIS A 113 -20.27 11.27 -2.13
C HIS A 113 -19.35 12.20 -1.33
N GLN A 114 -19.08 13.37 -1.89
CA GLN A 114 -18.35 14.42 -1.18
C GLN A 114 -19.36 15.23 -0.36
N SER A 115 -19.19 15.28 0.96
CA SER A 115 -20.12 16.02 1.82
C SER A 115 -19.85 17.52 1.74
N GLY A 116 -20.86 18.36 1.97
CA GLY A 116 -20.67 19.82 1.99
C GLY A 116 -19.74 20.34 3.09
N SER A 117 -19.40 19.49 4.07
CA SER A 117 -18.40 19.75 5.11
C SER A 117 -16.97 19.33 4.73
N GLY A 118 -16.77 18.73 3.54
CA GLY A 118 -15.53 18.08 3.12
C GLY A 118 -15.80 16.73 2.49
#